data_AF-A0A949XH02-F1
#
_entry.id   AF-A0A949XH02-F1
#
_cell.length_a   1.000
_cell.length_b   1.000
_cell.length_c   1.000
_cell.angle_alpha   90.00
_cell.angle_beta   90.00
_cell.angle_gamma   90.00
#
_symmetry.space_group_name_H-M   'P 1'
#
loop_
_entity.id
_entity.type
_entity.pdbx_description
1 polymer ?
#
loop_
_entity_poly.entity_id
_entity_poly.type
_entity_poly.pdbx_seq_one_letter_code
_entity_poly.pdbx_strand_id
1 'polypeptide(L)' 'MGLSFGHILIVLVVVLIIFGAGRLPNVMGDLGKGIRSFKAGLNGEDKTAEGSDTKTLPPNDKAS' A
#
# COMPACT_ATOMS: atom_id res chain seq x y z
N MET A 1 0.89 -25.39 -20.29
CA MET A 1 1.77 -24.21 -20.13
C MET A 1 0.98 -23.13 -19.40
N GLY A 2 0.85 -23.27 -18.09
CA GLY A 2 0.06 -22.34 -17.27
C GLY A 2 0.77 -21.02 -17.08
N LEU A 3 0.04 -20.01 -16.60
CA LEU A 3 0.58 -18.73 -16.16
C LEU A 3 1.59 -18.96 -15.04
N SER A 4 2.84 -19.22 -15.45
CA SER A 4 3.95 -19.37 -14.54
C SER A 4 4.20 -18.04 -13.83
N PHE A 5 4.71 -18.10 -12.61
CA PHE A 5 5.07 -16.94 -11.80
C PHE A 5 5.91 -15.91 -12.59
N GLY A 6 6.72 -16.36 -13.55
CA GLY A 6 7.48 -15.48 -14.45
C GLY A 6 6.62 -14.58 -15.35
N HIS A 7 5.47 -15.06 -15.85
CA HIS A 7 4.56 -14.25 -16.67
C HIS A 7 3.90 -13.14 -15.82
N ILE A 8 3.49 -13.48 -14.60
CA ILE A 8 2.87 -12.53 -13.68
C ILE A 8 3.88 -11.43 -13.31
N LEU A 9 5.14 -11.78 -13.08
CA LEU A 9 6.21 -10.81 -12.81
C LEU A 9 6.43 -9.84 -13.97
N ILE A 10 6.47 -10.32 -15.22
CA ILE A 10 6.62 -9.48 -16.41
C ILE A 10 5.46 -8.49 -16.53
N VAL A 11 4.22 -8.95 -16.36
CA VAL A 11 3.04 -8.08 -16.42
C VAL A 11 3.09 -7.03 -15.30
N LEU A 12 3.48 -7.42 -14.09
CA LEU A 12 3.63 -6.50 -12.95
C LEU A 12 4.63 -5.37 -13.26
N VAL A 13 5.77 -5.71 -13.88
CA VAL A 13 6.78 -4.72 -14.27
C VAL A 13 6.24 -3.73 -15.30
N VAL A 14 5.52 -4.21 -16.33
CA VAL A 14 4.89 -3.33 -17.33
C VAL A 14 3.89 -2.37 -16.68
N VAL A 15 3.05 -2.88 -15.79
CA VAL A 15 2.08 -2.06 -15.04
C VAL A 15 2.81 -1.03 -14.16
N LEU A 16 3.89 -1.43 -13.47
CA LEU A 16 4.70 -0.52 -12.65
C LEU A 16 5.35 0.61 -13.47
N ILE A 17 5.72 0.36 -14.72
CA ILE A 17 6.27 1.40 -15.62
C ILE A 17 5.17 2.39 -16.01
N ILE A 18 3.97 1.91 -16.34
CA ILE A 18 2.85 2.76 -16.76
C ILE A 18 2.31 3.58 -15.57
N PHE A 19 2.15 2.95 -14.41
CA PHE A 19 1.60 3.59 -13.22
C PHE A 19 2.66 4.35 -12.41
N GLY A 20 3.92 3.94 -12.48
CA GLY A 20 5.03 4.48 -11.69
C GLY A 20 5.07 3.95 -10.25
N ALA A 21 6.28 3.83 -9.69
CA ALA A 21 6.51 3.32 -8.33
C ALA A 21 5.90 4.20 -7.22
N GLY A 22 5.62 5.48 -7.49
CA GLY A 22 5.03 6.41 -6.51
C GLY A 22 3.50 6.35 -6.40
N ARG A 23 2.80 5.86 -7.44
CA ARG A 23 1.34 5.73 -7.41
C ARG A 23 0.89 4.46 -6.68
N LEU A 24 1.62 3.36 -6.85
CA LEU A 24 1.30 2.07 -6.23
C LEU A 24 1.15 2.12 -4.69
N PRO A 25 2.07 2.72 -3.90
CA PRO A 25 1.94 2.76 -2.44
C PRO A 25 0.79 3.65 -1.95
N ASN A 26 0.49 4.75 -2.67
CA ASN A 26 -0.66 5.60 -2.33
C ASN A 26 -1.99 4.84 -2.54
N VAL A 27 -2.15 4.21 -3.71
CA VAL A 27 -3.36 3.44 -4.03
C VAL A 27 -3.49 2.21 -3.13
N MET A 28 -2.39 1.49 -2.85
CA MET A 28 -2.40 0.36 -1.93
C MET A 28 -2.64 0.77 -0.48
N GLY A 29 -2.22 1.97 -0.08
CA GLY A 29 -2.56 2.55 1.22
C GLY A 29 -4.06 2.75 1.37
N ASP A 30 -4.71 3.37 0.39
CA ASP A 30 -6.16 3.62 0.41
C ASP A 30 -6.98 2.33 0.32
N LEU A 31 -6.58 1.41 -0.57
CA LEU A 31 -7.19 0.08 -0.68
C LEU A 31 -7.00 -0.73 0.61
N GLY A 32 -5.81 -0.68 1.21
CA GLY A 32 -5.48 -1.37 2.46
C GLY A 32 -6.31 -0.86 3.64
N LYS A 33 -6.50 0.46 3.75
CA LYS A 33 -7.39 1.07 4.75
C LYS A 33 -8.84 0.59 4.55
N GLY A 34 -9.34 0.58 3.32
CA GLY A 34 -10.69 0.10 2.99
C GLY A 34 -10.91 -1.38 3.34
N ILE A 35 -9.97 -2.25 2.95
CA ILE A 35 -10.03 -3.69 3.27
C ILE A 35 -9.93 -3.93 4.77
N ARG A 36 -9.09 -3.17 5.50
CA ARG A 36 -8.97 -3.24 6.96
C ARG A 36 -10.29 -2.86 7.63
N SER A 37 -10.91 -1.76 7.23
CA SER A 37 -12.21 -1.32 7.77
C SER A 37 -13.32 -2.32 7.44
N PHE A 38 -13.32 -2.90 6.24
CA PHE A 38 -14.25 -3.96 5.87
C PHE A 38 -14.08 -5.19 6.76
N LYS A 39 -12.84 -5.61 6.99
CA LYS A 39 -12.53 -6.75 7.87
C LYS A 39 -12.87 -6.47 9.33
N ALA A 40 -12.64 -5.25 9.82
CA ALA A 40 -12.98 -4.82 11.16
C ALA A 40 -14.51 -4.86 11.40
N GLY A 41 -15.29 -4.31 10.46
CA GLY A 41 -16.75 -4.34 10.52
C GLY A 41 -17.34 -5.75 10.47
N LEU A 42 -16.72 -6.66 9.70
CA LEU A 42 -17.14 -8.08 9.67
C LEU A 42 -16.81 -8.85 10.97
N ASN A 43 -15.77 -8.46 11.69
CA ASN A 43 -15.37 -9.13 12.94
C ASN A 43 -15.93 -8.43 14.20
N GLY A 44 -16.73 -7.37 14.03
CA GLY A 44 -17.30 -6.59 15.14
C GLY A 44 -16.25 -5.93 16.05
N GLU A 45 -15.00 -5.82 15.59
CA GLU A 45 -13.93 -5.20 16.36
C GLU A 45 -13.72 -3.77 15.83
N ASP A 46 -14.36 -2.81 16.50
CA ASP A 46 -14.18 -1.36 16.31
C ASP A 46 -12.80 -0.94 16.80
N LYS A 47 -11.74 -1.39 16.13
CA LYS A 47 -10.40 -0.81 16.28
C LYS A 47 -10.14 0.13 15.12
N THR A 48 -10.42 1.41 15.39
CA THR A 48 -10.02 2.57 14.57
C THR A 48 -8.58 2.37 14.09
N ALA A 49 -8.42 2.19 12.79
CA ALA A 49 -7.13 2.16 12.16
C ALA A 49 -6.85 3.54 11.56
N GLU A 50 -6.13 4.38 12.31
CA GLU A 50 -5.37 5.49 11.75
C GLU A 50 -4.42 4.91 10.71
N GLY A 51 -4.79 5.07 9.44
CA GLY A 51 -4.00 4.59 8.33
C GLY A 51 -2.84 5.54 8.12
N SER A 52 -1.66 5.10 8.53
CA SER A 52 -0.32 5.58 8.15
C SER A 52 -0.34 6.72 7.14
N ASP A 53 -0.43 7.95 7.65
CA ASP A 53 0.26 9.05 7.01
C ASP A 53 1.71 8.62 6.88
N THR A 54 2.23 8.76 5.67
CA THR A 54 3.66 8.79 5.45
C THR A 54 4.19 9.89 6.36
N LYS A 55 4.67 9.51 7.56
CA LYS A 55 5.61 10.32 8.33
C LYS A 55 6.85 10.42 7.47
N THR A 56 6.78 11.35 6.53
CA THR A 56 7.92 12.11 6.06
C THR A 56 8.72 12.39 7.32
N LEU A 57 9.93 11.83 7.31
CA LEU A 57 10.94 11.91 8.35
C LEU A 57 10.84 13.28 9.06
N PRO A 58 10.79 13.35 10.41
CA PRO A 58 11.07 14.61 11.05
C PRO A 58 12.52 14.97 10.65
N PRO A 59 12.78 16.12 10.02
CA PRO A 59 14.15 16.59 9.87
C PRO A 59 14.75 16.62 11.27
N ASN A 60 15.86 15.90 11.41
CA ASN A 60 16.65 15.85 12.62
C ASN A 60 17.33 17.22 12.81
N ASP A 61 16.58 18.21 13.29
CA ASP A 61 17.12 19.46 13.83
C ASP A 61 17.34 19.29 15.33
N LYS A 62 18.26 18.36 15.65
CA LYS A 62 19.08 18.43 16.86
C LYS A 62 20.54 18.41 16.44
N ALA A 63 21.04 19.55 16.02
CA ALA A 63 22.45 19.88 16.12
C ALA A 63 22.62 21.40 16.01
N SER A 64 23.07 21.98 17.13
CA SER A 64 23.72 23.29 17.26
C SER A 64 22.84 24.52 17.39
#